data_AF-A0A2T4Y8F3-F1
#
_entry.id   AF-A0A2T4Y8F3-F1
#
_cell.length_a   1.000
_cell.length_b   1.000
_cell.length_c   1.000
_cell.angle_alpha   90.00
_cell.angle_beta   90.00
_cell.angle_gamma   90.00
#
_symmetry.space_group_name_H-M   'P 1'
#
loop_
_entity.id
_entity.type
_entity.pdbx_description
1 polymer ?
#
loop_
_entity_poly.entity_id
_entity_poly.type
_entity_poly.pdbx_seq_one_letter_code
_entity_poly.pdbx_strand_id
1 'polypeptide(L)' 'MPVSRQLLVALVVVLVAGLAATGYALYQEKKQPEGVEISVGKNGLSIKEK' A
#
# COMPACT_ATOMS: atom_id res chain seq x y z
N MET A 1 26.36 -5.80 -26.84
CA MET A 1 25.10 -6.11 -27.52
C MET A 1 24.24 -4.86 -27.51
N PRO A 2 23.80 -4.30 -28.65
CA PRO A 2 22.94 -3.12 -28.65
C PRO A 2 21.60 -3.47 -27.98
N VAL A 3 21.25 -2.73 -26.92
CA VAL A 3 19.96 -2.89 -26.23
C VAL A 3 18.86 -2.41 -27.18
N SER A 4 17.87 -3.26 -27.44
CA SER A 4 16.79 -2.92 -28.37
C SER A 4 15.80 -1.93 -27.72
N ARG A 5 15.26 -1.01 -28.52
CA ARG A 5 14.22 -0.07 -28.07
C ARG A 5 13.01 -0.80 -27.48
N GLN A 6 12.66 -1.97 -28.04
CA GLN A 6 11.58 -2.82 -27.54
C GLN A 6 11.88 -3.35 -26.13
N LEU A 7 13.13 -3.76 -25.86
CA LEU A 7 13.54 -4.23 -24.54
C LEU A 7 13.48 -3.09 -23.50
N LEU A 8 13.91 -1.88 -23.86
CA LEU A 8 13.80 -0.71 -22.98
C LEU A 8 12.34 -0.36 -22.67
N VAL A 9 11.47 -0.38 -23.67
CA VAL A 9 10.03 -0.12 -23.49
C VAL A 9 9.42 -1.20 -22.59
N ALA A 10 9.73 -2.48 -22.80
CA ALA A 10 9.26 -3.57 -21.96
C ALA A 10 9.70 -3.40 -20.50
N LEU A 11 10.97 -3.04 -20.27
CA LEU A 11 11.49 -2.76 -18.93
C LEU A 11 10.74 -1.61 -18.24
N VAL A 12 10.50 -0.50 -18.96
CA VAL A 12 9.74 0.64 -18.40
C VAL A 12 8.31 0.23 -18.04
N VAL A 13 7.63 -0.53 -18.91
CA VAL A 13 6.27 -1.02 -18.62
C VAL A 13 6.25 -1.89 -17.37
N VAL A 14 7.21 -2.81 -17.22
CA VAL A 14 7.33 -3.65 -16.03
C VAL A 14 7.57 -2.81 -14.77
N LEU A 15 8.45 -1.81 -14.84
CA LEU A 15 8.72 -0.92 -13.72
C LEU A 15 7.49 -0.10 -13.30
N VAL A 16 6.77 0.47 -14.27
CA VAL A 16 5.53 1.23 -14.00
C VAL A 16 4.47 0.33 -13.37
N ALA A 17 4.28 -0.88 -13.89
CA ALA A 17 3.34 -1.85 -13.34
C ALA A 17 3.71 -2.23 -11.89
N GLY A 18 5.00 -2.47 -11.62
CA GLY A 18 5.49 -2.75 -10.27
C GLY A 18 5.23 -1.61 -9.28
N LEU A 19 5.53 -0.37 -9.68
CA LEU A 19 5.25 0.81 -8.86
C LEU A 19 3.76 1.00 -8.60
N ALA A 20 2.91 0.78 -9.61
CA ALA A 20 1.46 0.88 -9.45
C ALA A 20 0.92 -0.17 -8.46
N ALA A 21 1.36 -1.43 -8.58
CA ALA A 21 0.95 -2.50 -7.68
C ALA A 21 1.39 -2.24 -6.24
N THR A 22 2.68 -1.92 -6.03
CA THR A 22 3.22 -1.63 -4.70
C THR A 22 2.60 -0.38 -4.09
N GLY A 23 2.42 0.69 -4.88
CA GLY A 23 1.77 1.91 -4.44
C GLY A 23 0.31 1.68 -4.05
N TYR A 24 -0.41 0.85 -4.81
CA TYR A 24 -1.79 0.46 -4.47
C TYR A 24 -1.87 -0.38 -3.20
N ALA A 25 -0.97 -1.35 -3.03
CA ALA A 25 -0.89 -2.16 -1.81
C ALA A 25 -0.62 -1.28 -0.58
N LEU A 26 0.40 -0.41 -0.65
CA LEU A 26 0.75 0.51 0.44
C LEU A 26 -0.40 1.49 0.75
N TYR A 27 -1.10 1.96 -0.28
CA TYR A 27 -2.27 2.82 -0.10
C TYR A 27 -3.42 2.09 0.60
N GLN A 28 -3.66 0.82 0.27
CA GLN A 28 -4.65 -0.01 0.94
C GLN A 28 -4.27 -0.30 2.40
N GLU A 29 -3.00 -0.61 2.68
CA GLU A 29 -2.51 -0.80 4.05
C GLU A 29 -2.69 0.47 4.88
N LYS A 30 -2.31 1.64 4.35
CA LYS A 30 -2.51 2.92 5.04
C LYS A 30 -3.97 3.34 5.16
N LYS A 31 -4.83 2.79 4.30
CA LYS A 31 -6.29 2.99 4.34
C LYS A 31 -7.00 2.10 5.34
N GLN A 32 -6.38 1.00 5.75
CA GLN A 32 -6.82 0.34 6.96
C GLN A 32 -6.39 1.28 8.08
N PRO A 33 -7.32 2.04 8.71
CA PRO A 33 -6.92 2.67 9.95
C PRO A 33 -6.44 1.51 10.82
N GLU A 34 -5.30 1.70 11.49
CA GLU A 34 -5.14 1.17 12.84
C GLU A 34 -6.31 1.80 13.63
N GLY A 35 -7.49 1.23 13.40
CA GLY A 35 -8.74 1.74 13.87
C GLY A 35 -8.66 1.51 15.35
N VAL A 36 -8.42 2.60 16.08
CA VAL A 36 -8.58 2.63 17.52
C VAL A 36 -9.85 1.84 17.81
N GLU A 37 -9.72 0.65 18.39
CA GLU A 37 -10.86 -0.11 18.87
C GLU A 37 -11.41 0.69 20.04
N ILE A 38 -12.35 1.59 19.76
CA ILE A 38 -13.10 2.30 20.80
C ILE A 38 -14.07 1.28 21.39
N SER A 39 -13.56 0.44 22.29
CA SER A 39 -14.39 -0.44 23.11
C SER A 39 -15.10 0.44 24.14
N VAL A 40 -16.36 0.78 23.87
CA VAL A 40 -17.23 1.50 24.81
C VAL A 40 -17.75 0.48 25.84
N GLY A 41 -17.02 0.36 26.95
CA GLY A 41 -17.42 -0.46 28.09
C GLY A 41 -18.36 0.30 29.03
N LYS A 42 -19.05 -0.42 29.91
CA LYS A 42 -20.00 0.12 30.91
C LYS A 42 -19.39 1.17 31.88
N ASN A 43 -18.06 1.33 31.88
CA ASN A 43 -17.31 2.26 32.73
C ASN A 43 -16.60 3.40 31.96
N GLY A 44 -16.86 3.61 30.65
CA GLY A 44 -16.29 4.70 29.85
C GLY A 44 -15.40 4.27 28.67
N LEU A 45 -14.92 5.25 27.90
CA LEU A 45 -14.06 5.05 26.71
C LEU A 45 -12.65 4.58 27.13
N SER A 46 -12.20 3.45 26.56
CA SER A 46 -10.79 3.02 26.64
C SER A 46 -10.21 2.99 25.23
N ILE A 47 -9.18 3.79 24.98
CA ILE A 47 -8.43 3.84 23.72
C ILE A 47 -7.23 2.90 23.89
N LYS A 48 -7.20 1.81 23.14
CA LYS A 48 -6.00 0.98 22.97
C LYS A 48 -5.45 1.20 21.56
N GLU A 49 -4.26 1.77 21.49
CA GLU A 49 -3.41 1.69 20.29
C GLU A 49 -2.84 0.27 20.19
N LYS A 50 -2.80 -0.29 18.98
CA LYS A 50 -2.14 -1.56 18.67
C LYS A 50 -0.83 -1.29 17.95
#